data_AF-A0A7K5E5R2-F1
#
_entry.id   AF-A0A7K5E5R2-F1
#
_cell.length_a   1.000
_cell.length_b   1.000
_cell.length_c   1.000
_cell.angle_alpha   90.00
_cell.angle_beta   90.00
_cell.angle_gamma   90.00
#
_symmetry.space_group_name_H-M   'P 1'
#
loop_
_entity.id
_entity.type
_entity.pdbx_description
1 polymer ?
#
loop_
_entity_poly.entity_id
_entity_poly.type
_entity_poly.pdbx_seq_one_letter_code
_entity_poly.pdbx_strand_id
1 'polypeptide(L)'
;VNEWSLKIRKEMRVIDRQIRDIQREEEKVKRSVKDAAKKNQRDVCVILAKELIRSRRAVSKLYASKAHMNSVLMGMKNQLAVLRVAGSLQKSTEVMKAMQNLVKIPEIQATMRDLSKEMMKAGIIEEMLEDTFEGLEDQEEMEEEAEAEIDKILFEITAGALGKAPSKVTDALPEPEPMGAAAAAAVDEEEDIEAMQSRLATLRS
;
A
#
# COMPACT_ATOMS: atom_id res chain seq x y z
N VAL A 1 9.30 -27.57 19.45
CA VAL A 1 9.95 -26.70 18.42
C VAL A 1 9.91 -27.27 17.01
N ASN A 2 10.42 -28.48 16.74
CA ASN A 2 10.38 -29.06 15.39
C ASN A 2 8.96 -29.24 14.86
N GLU A 3 8.05 -29.74 15.69
CA GLU A 3 6.64 -29.90 15.34
C GLU A 3 5.97 -28.55 14.99
N TRP A 4 6.12 -27.53 15.84
CA TRP A 4 5.62 -26.17 15.55
C TRP A 4 6.15 -25.62 14.24
N SER A 5 7.45 -25.83 13.97
CA SER A 5 8.07 -25.41 12.71
C SER A 5 7.49 -26.16 11.49
N LEU A 6 7.03 -27.41 11.65
CA LEU A 6 6.35 -28.15 10.58
C LEU A 6 4.93 -27.62 10.36
N LYS A 7 4.18 -27.37 11.45
CA LYS A 7 2.83 -26.76 11.41
C LYS A 7 2.88 -25.40 10.69
N ILE A 8 3.77 -24.49 11.08
CA ILE A 8 3.91 -23.17 10.42
C ILE A 8 4.23 -23.31 8.93
N ARG A 9 5.16 -24.20 8.55
CA ARG A 9 5.47 -24.43 7.12
C ARG A 9 4.28 -25.01 6.35
N LYS A 10 3.40 -25.77 6.99
CA LYS A 10 2.17 -26.26 6.36
C LYS A 10 1.21 -25.10 6.07
N GLU A 11 1.01 -24.22 7.04
CA GLU A 11 0.17 -23.03 6.91
C GLU A 11 0.72 -22.03 5.88
N MET A 12 2.04 -21.87 5.78
CA MET A 12 2.67 -21.09 4.69
C MET A 12 2.25 -21.58 3.30
N ARG A 13 2.11 -22.90 3.10
CA ARG A 13 1.66 -23.46 1.82
C ARG A 13 0.17 -23.26 1.57
N VAL A 14 -0.63 -23.10 2.63
CA VAL A 14 -2.06 -22.74 2.52
C VAL A 14 -2.17 -21.30 2.01
N ILE A 15 -1.43 -20.37 2.62
CA ILE A 15 -1.34 -18.99 2.15
C ILE A 15 -0.84 -18.92 0.71
N ASP A 16 0.21 -19.67 0.34
CA ASP A 16 0.72 -19.72 -1.04
C ASP A 16 -0.29 -20.29 -2.06
N ARG A 17 -1.23 -21.14 -1.63
CA ARG A 17 -2.35 -21.57 -2.49
C ARG A 17 -3.35 -20.44 -2.66
N GLN A 18 -3.75 -19.80 -1.56
CA GLN A 18 -4.74 -18.71 -1.57
C GLN A 18 -4.27 -17.52 -2.41
N ILE A 19 -3.00 -17.12 -2.27
CA ILE A 19 -2.42 -16.08 -3.14
C ILE A 19 -2.57 -16.45 -4.61
N ARG A 20 -2.25 -17.68 -5.00
CA ARG A 20 -2.36 -18.14 -6.39
C ARG A 20 -3.82 -18.21 -6.86
N ASP A 21 -4.74 -18.60 -6.00
CA ASP A 21 -6.16 -18.70 -6.33
C ASP A 21 -6.76 -17.30 -6.54
N ILE A 22 -6.45 -16.34 -5.66
CA ILE A 22 -6.86 -14.93 -5.81
C ILE A 22 -6.25 -14.34 -7.09
N GLN A 23 -4.95 -14.49 -7.32
CA GLN A 23 -4.29 -13.97 -8.53
C GLN A 23 -4.89 -14.54 -9.83
N ARG A 24 -5.28 -15.81 -9.83
CA ARG A 24 -5.98 -16.42 -10.98
C ARG A 24 -7.35 -15.81 -11.20
N GLU A 25 -8.08 -15.49 -10.14
CA GLU A 25 -9.37 -14.81 -10.24
C GLU A 25 -9.19 -13.36 -10.70
N GLU A 26 -8.17 -12.64 -10.22
CA GLU A 26 -7.81 -11.31 -10.71
C GLU A 26 -7.58 -11.29 -12.22
N GLU A 27 -6.94 -12.32 -12.78
CA GLU A 27 -6.76 -12.43 -14.23
C GLU A 27 -8.08 -12.55 -15.00
N LYS A 28 -9.09 -13.21 -14.42
CA LYS A 28 -10.43 -13.28 -15.03
C LYS A 28 -11.13 -11.94 -14.92
N VAL A 29 -11.08 -11.30 -13.76
CA VAL A 29 -11.64 -9.95 -13.54
C VAL A 29 -11.03 -8.95 -14.51
N LYS A 30 -9.71 -8.98 -14.73
CA LYS A 30 -9.02 -8.13 -15.73
C LYS A 30 -9.56 -8.33 -17.16
N ARG A 31 -9.90 -9.56 -17.55
CA ARG A 31 -10.53 -9.83 -18.86
C ARG A 31 -11.95 -9.25 -18.90
N SER A 32 -12.73 -9.46 -17.84
CA SER A 32 -14.08 -8.91 -17.72
C SER A 32 -14.10 -7.38 -17.76
N VAL A 33 -13.13 -6.70 -17.12
CA VAL A 33 -12.96 -5.23 -17.20
C VAL A 33 -12.72 -4.81 -18.64
N LYS A 34 -11.83 -5.49 -19.38
CA LYS A 34 -11.56 -5.16 -20.79
C LYS A 34 -12.78 -5.35 -21.68
N ASP A 35 -13.56 -6.41 -21.45
CA ASP A 35 -14.75 -6.69 -22.25
C ASP A 35 -15.92 -5.75 -21.91
N ALA A 36 -16.09 -5.37 -20.64
CA ALA A 36 -17.04 -4.34 -20.23
C ALA A 36 -16.65 -2.96 -20.78
N ALA A 37 -15.34 -2.65 -20.82
CA ALA A 37 -14.82 -1.42 -21.38
C ALA A 37 -15.13 -1.29 -22.88
N LYS A 38 -14.95 -2.36 -23.66
CA LYS A 38 -15.33 -2.38 -25.10
C LYS A 38 -16.83 -2.13 -25.33
N LYS A 39 -17.67 -2.48 -24.35
CA LYS A 39 -19.12 -2.27 -24.40
C LYS A 39 -19.55 -0.90 -23.85
N ASN A 40 -18.60 -0.04 -23.47
CA ASN A 40 -18.84 1.26 -22.83
C ASN A 40 -19.68 1.18 -21.54
N GLN A 41 -19.56 0.07 -20.79
CA GLN A 41 -20.29 -0.14 -19.54
C GLN A 41 -19.46 0.39 -18.35
N ARG A 42 -19.45 1.72 -18.16
CA ARG A 42 -18.61 2.39 -17.15
C ARG A 42 -18.89 1.92 -15.72
N ASP A 43 -20.16 1.77 -15.33
CA ASP A 43 -20.55 1.34 -13.98
C ASP A 43 -20.04 -0.07 -13.65
N VAL A 44 -20.12 -0.98 -14.64
CA VAL A 44 -19.61 -2.36 -14.50
C VAL A 44 -18.08 -2.35 -14.35
N CYS A 45 -17.39 -1.51 -15.13
CA CYS A 45 -15.95 -1.34 -15.00
C CYS A 45 -15.55 -0.84 -13.61
N VAL A 46 -16.27 0.15 -13.06
CA VAL A 46 -16.02 0.68 -11.71
C VAL A 46 -16.15 -0.44 -10.66
N ILE A 47 -17.25 -1.20 -10.67
CA ILE A 47 -17.46 -2.31 -9.71
C ILE A 47 -16.34 -3.35 -9.80
N LEU A 48 -15.95 -3.75 -11.02
CA LEU A 48 -14.88 -4.72 -11.23
C LEU A 48 -13.50 -4.17 -10.85
N ALA A 49 -13.26 -2.86 -10.98
CA ALA A 49 -12.05 -2.21 -10.53
C ALA A 49 -11.96 -2.20 -8.98
N LYS A 50 -13.06 -1.91 -8.28
CA LYS A 50 -13.14 -2.03 -6.81
C LYS A 50 -12.81 -3.45 -6.36
N GLU A 51 -13.37 -4.45 -7.04
CA GLU A 51 -13.06 -5.87 -6.75
C GLU A 51 -11.57 -6.18 -6.93
N LEU A 52 -10.92 -5.57 -7.93
CA LEU A 52 -9.49 -5.75 -8.14
C LEU A 52 -8.64 -5.07 -7.05
N ILE A 53 -9.04 -3.90 -6.55
CA ILE A 53 -8.38 -3.24 -5.41
C ILE A 53 -8.47 -4.14 -4.18
N ARG A 54 -9.68 -4.62 -3.86
CA ARG A 54 -9.91 -5.55 -2.74
C ARG A 54 -9.06 -6.82 -2.86
N SER A 55 -8.99 -7.40 -4.06
CA SER A 55 -8.14 -8.58 -4.32
C SER A 55 -6.64 -8.29 -4.10
N ARG A 56 -6.14 -7.16 -4.61
CA ARG A 56 -4.74 -6.74 -4.41
C ARG A 56 -4.40 -6.51 -2.94
N ARG A 57 -5.29 -5.87 -2.18
CA ARG A 57 -5.14 -5.66 -0.73
C ARG A 57 -5.13 -7.00 0.02
N ALA A 58 -6.03 -7.93 -0.33
CA ALA A 58 -6.04 -9.27 0.24
C ALA A 58 -4.72 -10.02 -0.02
N VAL A 59 -4.19 -9.97 -1.25
CA VAL A 59 -2.89 -10.56 -1.59
C VAL A 59 -1.75 -9.92 -0.79
N SER A 60 -1.75 -8.59 -0.64
CA SER A 60 -0.76 -7.87 0.16
C SER A 60 -0.77 -8.33 1.63
N LYS A 61 -1.95 -8.44 2.23
CA LYS A 61 -2.16 -8.95 3.59
C LYS A 61 -1.66 -10.39 3.76
N LEU A 62 -1.91 -11.25 2.78
CA LEU A 62 -1.40 -12.63 2.76
C LEU A 62 0.14 -12.68 2.68
N TYR A 63 0.78 -11.80 1.90
CA TYR A 63 2.25 -11.69 1.87
C TYR A 63 2.83 -11.19 3.20
N ALA A 64 2.21 -10.18 3.83
CA ALA A 64 2.60 -9.72 5.16
C ALA A 64 2.48 -10.86 6.20
N SER A 65 1.40 -11.63 6.13
CA SER A 65 1.21 -12.83 6.96
C SER A 65 2.31 -13.87 6.73
N LYS A 66 2.73 -14.08 5.47
CA LYS A 66 3.86 -14.96 5.16
C LYS A 66 5.17 -14.46 5.76
N ALA A 67 5.40 -13.15 5.77
CA ALA A 67 6.57 -12.55 6.42
C ALA A 67 6.55 -12.78 7.94
N HIS A 68 5.40 -12.60 8.59
CA HIS A 68 5.24 -12.91 10.02
C HIS A 68 5.50 -14.39 10.32
N MET A 69 5.00 -15.33 9.50
CA MET A 69 5.30 -16.77 9.66
C MET A 69 6.79 -17.07 9.54
N ASN A 70 7.50 -16.41 8.61
CA ASN A 70 8.95 -16.53 8.49
C ASN A 70 9.68 -16.01 9.73
N SER A 71 9.24 -14.88 10.29
CA SER A 71 9.78 -14.35 11.55
C SER A 71 9.62 -15.36 12.70
N VAL A 72 8.42 -15.94 12.87
CA VAL A 72 8.21 -17.01 13.87
C VAL A 72 9.12 -18.20 13.61
N LEU A 73 9.29 -18.61 12.35
CA LEU A 73 10.17 -19.73 12.00
C LEU A 73 11.65 -19.46 12.34
N MET A 74 12.12 -18.23 12.12
CA MET A 74 13.47 -17.82 12.54
C MET A 74 13.59 -17.81 14.06
N GLY A 75 12.58 -17.30 14.77
CA GLY A 75 12.50 -17.38 16.22
C GLY A 75 12.56 -18.83 16.74
N MET A 76 11.84 -19.76 16.10
CA MET A 76 11.92 -21.19 16.44
C MET A 76 13.31 -21.78 16.19
N LYS A 77 13.98 -21.38 15.10
CA LYS A 77 15.36 -21.79 14.82
C LYS A 77 16.32 -21.28 15.91
N ASN A 78 16.13 -20.04 16.36
CA ASN A 78 16.88 -19.48 17.48
C ASN A 78 16.62 -20.28 18.76
N GLN A 79 15.36 -20.59 19.09
CA GLN A 79 15.01 -21.41 20.26
C GLN A 79 15.68 -22.79 20.24
N LEU A 80 15.83 -23.43 19.06
CA LEU A 80 16.61 -24.68 18.98
C LEU A 80 18.09 -24.49 19.31
N ALA A 81 18.69 -23.37 18.92
CA ALA A 81 20.08 -23.07 19.26
C ALA A 81 20.23 -22.81 20.77
N VAL A 82 19.35 -21.99 21.33
CA VAL A 82 19.29 -21.72 22.77
C VAL A 82 19.09 -23.02 23.55
N LEU A 83 18.17 -23.90 23.14
CA LEU A 83 17.93 -25.18 23.81
C LEU A 83 19.18 -26.08 23.80
N ARG A 84 19.98 -26.08 22.73
CA ARG A 84 21.23 -26.87 22.67
C ARG A 84 22.32 -26.33 23.57
N VAL A 85 22.41 -25.00 23.73
CA VAL A 85 23.49 -24.36 24.48
C VAL A 85 23.13 -24.21 25.96
N ALA A 86 21.92 -23.72 26.24
CA ALA A 86 21.44 -23.38 27.58
C ALA A 86 20.51 -24.44 28.19
N GLY A 87 20.15 -25.50 27.46
CA GLY A 87 19.28 -26.58 27.94
C GLY A 87 17.83 -26.17 28.23
N SER A 88 17.45 -24.93 27.90
CA SER A 88 16.14 -24.35 28.21
C SER A 88 15.61 -23.52 27.05
N LEU A 89 14.29 -23.30 27.03
CA LEU A 89 13.65 -22.35 26.12
C LEU A 89 13.67 -20.95 26.75
N GLN A 90 13.77 -19.92 25.91
CA GLN A 90 13.73 -18.53 26.34
C GLN A 90 12.51 -17.82 25.76
N LYS A 91 12.03 -16.81 26.49
CA LYS A 91 10.98 -15.92 26.02
C LYS A 91 11.45 -15.12 24.80
N SER A 92 10.56 -14.91 23.83
CA SER A 92 10.84 -14.15 22.62
C SER A 92 9.68 -13.22 22.29
N THR A 93 9.92 -11.92 22.49
CA THR A 93 8.97 -10.86 22.17
C THR A 93 8.74 -10.71 20.66
N GLU A 94 9.74 -11.02 19.83
CA GLU A 94 9.59 -11.04 18.37
C GLU A 94 8.62 -12.13 17.91
N VAL A 95 8.79 -13.35 18.42
CA VAL A 95 7.88 -14.46 18.13
C VAL A 95 6.47 -14.14 18.62
N MET A 96 6.33 -13.55 19.80
CA MET A 96 5.06 -13.10 20.36
C MET A 96 4.35 -12.11 19.44
N LYS A 97 5.03 -11.02 19.03
CA LYS A 97 4.45 -10.01 18.13
C LYS A 97 4.06 -10.58 16.77
N ALA A 98 4.96 -11.38 16.17
CA ALA A 98 4.67 -12.01 14.88
C ALA A 98 3.49 -12.99 14.99
N MET A 99 3.40 -13.78 16.06
CA MET A 99 2.26 -14.67 16.30
C MET A 99 0.96 -13.89 16.46
N GLN A 100 0.97 -12.73 17.13
CA GLN A 100 -0.23 -11.92 17.32
C GLN A 100 -0.83 -11.43 16.00
N ASN A 101 0.00 -11.04 15.04
CA ASN A 101 -0.50 -10.64 13.73
C ASN A 101 -1.05 -11.83 12.94
N LEU A 102 -0.53 -13.04 13.17
CA LEU A 102 -0.98 -14.26 12.49
C LEU A 102 -2.33 -14.77 12.99
N VAL A 103 -2.70 -14.54 14.26
CA VAL A 103 -4.02 -14.95 14.80
C VAL A 103 -5.18 -14.15 14.21
N LYS A 104 -4.89 -13.02 13.57
CA LYS A 104 -5.88 -12.15 12.89
C LYS A 104 -6.22 -12.63 11.48
N ILE A 105 -5.48 -13.60 10.93
CA ILE A 105 -5.61 -14.05 9.54
C ILE A 105 -6.61 -15.21 9.47
N PRO A 106 -7.81 -15.03 8.91
CA PRO A 106 -8.91 -16.01 9.00
C PRO A 106 -8.51 -17.43 8.57
N GLU A 107 -7.65 -17.54 7.57
CA GLU A 107 -7.30 -18.79 6.92
C GLU A 107 -6.36 -19.67 7.76
N ILE A 108 -5.62 -19.07 8.68
CA ILE A 108 -4.67 -19.74 9.58
C ILE A 108 -4.96 -19.45 11.06
N GLN A 109 -6.04 -18.73 11.36
CA GLN A 109 -6.34 -18.22 12.69
C GLN A 109 -6.45 -19.34 13.73
N ALA A 110 -7.14 -20.43 13.41
CA ALA A 110 -7.34 -21.54 14.35
C ALA A 110 -5.99 -22.18 14.73
N THR A 111 -5.16 -22.48 13.72
CA THR A 111 -3.87 -23.15 13.90
C THR A 111 -2.87 -22.25 14.64
N MET A 112 -2.85 -20.95 14.34
CA MET A 112 -1.97 -19.98 14.99
C MET A 112 -2.40 -19.71 16.44
N ARG A 113 -3.71 -19.74 16.74
CA ARG A 113 -4.20 -19.63 18.12
C ARG A 113 -3.76 -20.80 18.98
N ASP A 114 -3.83 -22.01 18.43
CA ASP A 114 -3.40 -23.22 19.13
C ASP A 114 -1.89 -23.24 19.33
N LEU A 115 -1.13 -22.88 18.29
CA LEU A 115 0.33 -22.70 18.40
C LEU A 115 0.70 -21.64 19.43
N SER A 116 -0.01 -20.52 19.48
CA SER A 116 0.21 -19.45 20.47
C SER A 116 0.04 -19.99 21.90
N LYS A 117 -1.04 -20.75 22.16
CA LYS A 117 -1.26 -21.41 23.46
C LYS A 117 -0.16 -22.42 23.80
N GLU A 118 0.26 -23.25 22.85
CA GLU A 118 1.34 -24.22 23.05
C GLU A 118 2.67 -23.52 23.36
N MET A 119 3.00 -22.45 22.63
CA MET A 119 4.23 -21.66 22.83
C MET A 119 4.21 -20.86 24.14
N MET A 120 3.04 -20.40 24.57
CA MET A 120 2.84 -19.75 25.86
C MET A 120 3.09 -20.72 27.01
N LYS A 121 2.49 -21.93 26.96
CA LYS A 121 2.75 -22.99 27.93
C LYS A 121 4.21 -23.43 27.98
N ALA A 122 4.90 -23.40 26.84
CA ALA A 122 6.31 -23.72 26.74
C ALA A 122 7.25 -22.59 27.19
N GLY A 123 6.72 -21.43 27.59
CA GLY A 123 7.49 -20.29 28.07
C GLY A 123 8.22 -19.50 26.98
N ILE A 124 7.87 -19.70 25.71
CA ILE A 124 8.44 -18.93 24.59
C ILE A 124 7.72 -17.60 24.41
N ILE A 125 6.41 -17.59 24.65
CA ILE A 125 5.57 -16.40 24.52
C ILE A 125 4.99 -16.08 25.90
N GLU A 126 4.85 -14.79 26.24
CA GLU A 126 4.21 -14.35 27.47
C GLU A 126 2.68 -14.29 27.31
N GLU A 127 1.94 -14.37 28.43
CA GLU A 127 0.52 -14.03 28.43
C GLU A 127 0.38 -12.60 27.92
N MET A 128 -0.21 -12.46 26.74
CA MET A 128 -0.40 -11.14 26.20
C MET A 128 -1.57 -10.47 26.92
N LEU A 129 -1.35 -9.27 27.46
CA LEU A 129 -2.47 -8.36 27.64
C LEU A 129 -2.99 -8.00 26.24
N GLU A 130 -4.28 -8.16 26.08
CA GLU A 130 -4.99 -7.95 24.82
C GLU A 130 -5.08 -6.44 24.52
N ASP A 131 -3.96 -5.82 24.16
CA ASP A 131 -3.93 -4.43 23.64
C ASP A 131 -4.36 -4.45 22.17
N THR A 132 -5.67 -4.66 21.97
CA THR A 132 -6.37 -4.75 20.68
C THR A 132 -6.65 -3.39 20.06
N PHE A 133 -5.65 -2.51 19.95
CA PHE A 133 -5.86 -1.19 19.35
C PHE A 133 -5.30 -1.02 17.93
N GLU A 134 -4.34 -1.86 17.49
CA GLU A 134 -3.76 -1.77 16.13
C GLU A 134 -4.60 -2.45 15.02
N GLY A 135 -5.79 -2.99 15.34
CA GLY A 135 -6.62 -3.74 14.37
C GLY A 135 -7.73 -2.95 13.68
N LEU A 136 -8.06 -1.76 14.19
CA LEU A 136 -9.19 -0.95 13.70
C LEU A 136 -8.84 -0.06 12.50
N GLU A 137 -7.56 0.27 12.30
CA GLU A 137 -7.11 1.13 11.20
C GLU A 137 -7.34 0.48 9.81
N ASP A 138 -7.36 -0.86 9.75
CA ASP A 138 -7.50 -1.64 8.51
C ASP A 138 -8.95 -1.77 8.01
N GLN A 139 -9.94 -1.45 8.86
CA GLN A 139 -11.38 -1.50 8.50
C GLN A 139 -11.93 -0.14 8.07
N GLU A 140 -11.45 0.97 8.63
CA GLU A 140 -11.91 2.32 8.26
C GLU A 140 -11.36 2.77 6.89
N GLU A 141 -10.20 2.27 6.44
CA GLU A 141 -9.69 2.47 5.06
C GLU A 141 -10.43 1.66 3.98
N MET A 142 -11.42 0.84 4.37
CA MET A 142 -12.15 -0.05 3.47
C MET A 142 -13.30 0.63 2.72
N GLU A 143 -13.79 1.79 3.22
CA GLU A 143 -15.01 2.42 2.69
C GLU A 143 -14.77 3.58 1.72
N GLU A 144 -13.59 4.21 1.73
CA GLU A 144 -13.16 5.18 0.71
C GLU A 144 -11.98 4.62 -0.11
N GLU A 145 -12.26 3.70 -1.03
CA GLU A 145 -11.35 3.51 -2.16
C GLU A 145 -11.30 4.84 -2.93
N ALA A 146 -10.16 5.53 -2.88
CA ALA A 146 -9.99 6.81 -3.57
C ALA A 146 -10.41 6.64 -5.04
N GLU A 147 -11.35 7.47 -5.52
CA GLU A 147 -11.81 7.43 -6.91
C GLU A 147 -10.63 7.50 -7.90
N ALA A 148 -9.56 8.20 -7.51
CA ALA A 148 -8.29 8.24 -8.24
C ALA A 148 -7.59 6.87 -8.38
N GLU A 149 -7.65 6.00 -7.37
CA GLU A 149 -7.10 4.63 -7.45
C GLU A 149 -7.91 3.77 -8.42
N ILE A 150 -9.24 3.90 -8.38
CA ILE A 150 -10.16 3.21 -9.28
C ILE A 150 -9.90 3.65 -10.73
N ASP A 151 -9.85 4.95 -11.00
CA ASP A 151 -9.59 5.51 -12.32
C ASP A 151 -8.20 5.12 -12.84
N LYS A 152 -7.19 5.10 -11.97
CA LYS A 152 -5.84 4.62 -12.31
C LYS A 152 -5.86 3.16 -12.75
N ILE A 153 -6.53 2.29 -12.00
CA ILE A 153 -6.64 0.86 -12.34
C ILE A 153 -7.40 0.65 -13.65
N LEU A 154 -8.50 1.38 -13.85
CA LEU A 154 -9.26 1.34 -15.10
C LEU A 154 -8.40 1.78 -16.28
N PHE A 155 -7.61 2.84 -16.13
CA PHE A 155 -6.71 3.30 -17.17
C PHE A 155 -5.61 2.27 -17.48
N GLU A 156 -4.96 1.71 -16.45
CA GLU A 156 -3.93 0.67 -16.59
C GLU A 156 -4.44 -0.57 -17.33
N ILE A 157 -5.66 -1.01 -17.04
CA ILE A 157 -6.22 -2.25 -17.61
C ILE A 157 -6.77 -2.03 -19.02
N THR A 158 -7.40 -0.88 -19.26
CA THR A 158 -8.05 -0.57 -20.54
C THR A 158 -7.13 0.15 -21.53
N ALA A 159 -5.88 0.41 -21.14
CA ALA A 159 -4.91 1.19 -21.93
C ALA A 159 -5.49 2.54 -22.40
N GLY A 160 -6.30 3.17 -21.54
CA GLY A 160 -6.94 4.45 -21.83
C GLY A 160 -8.21 4.38 -22.69
N ALA A 161 -8.72 3.20 -23.06
CA ALA A 161 -9.92 3.06 -23.90
C ALA A 161 -11.19 3.70 -23.32
N LEU A 162 -11.28 3.82 -21.99
CA LEU A 162 -12.40 4.50 -21.31
C LEU A 162 -12.17 6.01 -21.09
N GLY A 163 -10.93 6.50 -21.17
CA GLY A 163 -10.48 7.82 -20.64
C GLY A 163 -10.80 8.03 -19.14
N LYS A 164 -10.10 8.81 -18.31
CA LYS A 164 -8.72 9.31 -18.23
C LYS A 164 -8.07 8.63 -17.01
N ALA A 165 -6.75 8.50 -17.01
CA ALA A 165 -5.93 8.85 -15.84
C ALA A 165 -4.76 9.71 -16.37
N PRO A 166 -4.74 11.00 -16.02
CA PRO A 166 -3.67 11.48 -15.13
C PRO A 166 -4.18 12.49 -14.08
N SER A 167 -3.70 12.38 -12.84
CA SER A 167 -3.71 13.48 -11.87
C SER A 167 -2.35 13.60 -11.17
N LYS A 168 -1.31 13.89 -11.96
CA LYS A 168 -0.18 14.70 -11.51
C LYS A 168 0.22 15.62 -12.66
N VAL A 169 -0.65 16.58 -12.92
CA VAL A 169 -0.17 17.91 -13.26
C VAL A 169 0.13 18.54 -11.91
N THR A 170 1.35 18.33 -11.41
CA THR A 170 2.02 19.39 -10.65
C THR A 170 2.57 20.37 -11.69
N ASP A 171 1.70 20.92 -12.56
CA ASP A 171 1.96 22.28 -13.00
C ASP A 171 1.68 23.07 -11.74
N ALA A 172 2.76 23.47 -11.08
CA ALA A 172 2.77 24.84 -10.62
C ALA A 172 2.32 25.65 -11.84
N LEU A 173 1.06 26.12 -11.83
CA LEU A 173 0.64 27.15 -12.75
C LEU A 173 1.75 28.21 -12.74
N PRO A 174 2.27 28.65 -13.89
CA PRO A 174 2.94 29.93 -13.94
C PRO A 174 1.96 30.92 -13.31
N GLU A 175 2.39 31.56 -12.23
CA GLU A 175 1.62 32.63 -11.59
C GLU A 175 1.16 33.58 -12.69
N PRO A 176 -0.15 33.81 -12.89
CA PRO A 176 -0.58 34.91 -13.72
C PRO A 176 -0.12 36.16 -13.00
N GLU A 177 0.83 36.87 -13.61
CA GLU A 177 1.33 38.13 -13.08
C GLU A 177 0.15 39.04 -12.69
N PRO A 178 0.22 39.68 -11.51
CA PRO A 178 -0.81 40.59 -11.07
C PRO A 178 -0.81 41.82 -11.96
N MET A 179 -1.91 42.03 -12.69
CA MET A 179 -2.22 43.37 -13.20
C MET A 179 -2.55 44.26 -11.99
N GLY A 180 -1.55 45.04 -11.56
CA GLY A 180 -1.74 46.30 -10.85
C GLY A 180 -1.29 46.34 -9.39
N ALA A 181 0.01 46.56 -9.16
CA ALA A 181 0.50 47.49 -8.15
C ALA A 181 1.94 47.88 -8.47
N ALA A 182 2.23 49.15 -8.28
CA ALA A 182 3.46 49.81 -8.68
C ALA A 182 4.73 49.32 -7.98
N ALA A 183 5.85 49.61 -8.66
CA ALA A 183 7.17 49.99 -8.14
C ALA A 183 8.22 48.88 -7.89
N ALA A 184 9.23 48.85 -8.77
CA ALA A 184 10.69 48.94 -8.50
C ALA A 184 11.46 48.14 -9.59
N ALA A 185 12.15 48.83 -10.52
CA ALA A 185 13.62 48.92 -10.63
C ALA A 185 14.34 47.55 -10.73
N ALA A 186 15.21 47.21 -11.67
CA ALA A 186 16.00 47.88 -12.71
C ALA A 186 16.33 46.76 -13.73
N VAL A 187 16.46 46.97 -15.04
CA VAL A 187 17.68 47.38 -15.75
C VAL A 187 17.27 47.52 -17.23
N ASP A 188 17.32 48.74 -17.78
CA ASP A 188 17.70 49.10 -19.18
C ASP A 188 17.40 50.59 -19.40
N GLU A 189 17.93 51.44 -18.49
CA GLU A 189 17.61 52.88 -18.42
C GLU A 189 18.46 53.78 -19.34
N GLU A 190 19.40 53.28 -20.15
CA GLU A 190 20.26 54.17 -20.97
C GLU A 190 19.81 54.37 -22.44
N GLU A 191 19.22 53.37 -23.11
CA GLU A 191 18.82 53.52 -24.52
C GLU A 191 17.48 54.27 -24.71
N ASP A 192 16.56 54.19 -23.75
CA ASP A 192 15.24 54.85 -23.84
C ASP A 192 15.27 56.36 -23.55
N ILE A 193 16.29 56.83 -22.80
CA ILE A 193 16.41 58.25 -22.43
C ILE A 193 16.84 59.11 -23.63
N GLU A 194 17.74 58.62 -24.50
CA GLU A 194 18.15 59.35 -25.72
C GLU A 194 17.02 59.42 -26.77
N ALA A 195 16.26 58.33 -26.92
CA ALA A 195 15.11 58.29 -27.82
C ALA A 195 14.01 59.27 -27.39
N MET A 196 13.81 59.47 -26.08
CA MET A 196 12.80 60.39 -25.55
C MET A 196 13.23 61.87 -25.63
N GLN A 197 14.53 62.15 -25.49
CA GLN A 197 15.10 63.51 -25.62
C GLN A 197 15.04 64.04 -27.06
N SER A 198 15.25 63.19 -28.07
CA SER A 198 15.18 63.57 -29.49
C SER A 198 13.76 63.98 -29.93
N ARG A 199 12.72 63.31 -29.39
CA ARG A 199 11.31 63.65 -29.64
C ARG A 199 10.90 64.98 -29.01
N LEU A 200 11.38 65.29 -27.80
CA LEU A 200 11.03 66.52 -27.10
C LEU A 200 11.69 67.77 -27.71
N ALA A 201 12.84 67.64 -28.37
CA ALA A 201 13.47 68.74 -29.10
C ALA A 201 12.68 69.15 -30.36
N THR A 202 12.03 68.19 -31.04
CA THR A 202 11.24 68.47 -32.27
C THR A 202 9.92 69.22 -32.05
N LEU A 203 9.47 69.34 -30.79
CA LEU A 203 8.23 70.04 -30.43
C LEU A 203 8.46 71.40 -29.75
N ARG A 204 9.73 71.85 -29.63
CA ARG A 204 10.10 73.15 -29.04
C ARG A 204 10.73 74.15 -30.03
N SER A 205 10.60 73.89 -31.34
CA SER A 205 10.71 74.93 -32.39
C SER A 205 9.33 75.41 -32.80
#